data_AF-A0A7C7C0V1-F1
#
_entry.id   AF-A0A7C7C0V1-F1
#
_cell.length_a   1.000
_cell.length_b   1.000
_cell.length_c   1.000
_cell.angle_alpha   90.00
_cell.angle_beta   90.00
_cell.angle_gamma   90.00
#
_symmetry.space_group_name_H-M   'P 1'
#
loop_
_entity.id
_entity.type
_entity.pdbx_description
1 polymer ?
#
loop_
_entity_poly.entity_id
_entity_poly.type
_entity_poly.pdbx_seq_one_letter_code
_entity_poly.pdbx_strand_id
1 'polypeptide(L)'
;MGLGQVVQDVNAETILDYASGLPGVTQGFPFDESTLVFKVGTDDKRKMFALLNVEDFKFVNLKCDPERSVELRGEFEGVKPAWHMNKTHWNSVLPDPIADVPAKVFWELLLHSYELVRDSLPVKVKSNLS
;
A
#
# COMPACT_ATOMS: atom_id res chain seq x y z
N MET A 1 -3.66 -4.13 -20.16
CA MET A 1 -2.62 -5.16 -19.88
C MET A 1 -3.26 -6.27 -19.07
N GLY A 2 -2.90 -7.53 -19.30
CA GLY A 2 -3.51 -8.66 -18.58
C GLY A 2 -3.09 -8.66 -17.11
N LEU A 3 -4.00 -9.01 -16.20
CA LEU A 3 -3.75 -9.12 -14.74
C LEU A 3 -2.50 -9.95 -14.39
N GLY A 4 -2.06 -10.85 -15.28
CA GLY A 4 -0.85 -11.67 -15.11
C GLY A 4 0.48 -10.92 -15.23
N GLN A 5 0.53 -9.72 -15.82
CA GLN A 5 1.77 -8.93 -15.95
C GLN A 5 2.08 -8.11 -14.69
N VAL A 6 1.07 -7.72 -13.91
CA VAL A 6 1.22 -6.92 -12.68
C VAL A 6 1.94 -7.71 -11.58
N VAL A 7 1.81 -9.04 -11.57
CA VAL A 7 2.26 -9.86 -10.42
C VAL A 7 3.78 -10.15 -10.44
N GLN A 8 4.49 -9.84 -11.52
CA GLN A 8 5.91 -10.22 -11.67
C GLN A 8 6.90 -9.12 -11.32
N ASP A 9 6.50 -7.85 -11.40
CA ASP A 9 7.38 -6.71 -11.12
C ASP A 9 6.70 -5.74 -10.13
N VAL A 10 7.49 -5.10 -9.27
CA VAL A 10 7.00 -4.16 -8.28
C VAL A 10 7.78 -2.84 -8.44
N ASN A 11 7.10 -1.85 -8.97
CA ASN A 11 7.63 -0.50 -9.18
C ASN A 11 6.52 0.55 -9.08
N ALA A 12 6.85 1.83 -9.12
CA ALA A 12 5.87 2.91 -8.97
C ALA A 12 4.75 2.87 -10.03
N GLU A 13 5.07 2.51 -11.27
CA GLU A 13 4.12 2.45 -12.39
C GLU A 13 3.13 1.29 -12.24
N THR A 14 3.63 0.09 -11.95
CA THR A 14 2.79 -1.10 -11.72
C THR A 14 1.88 -0.91 -10.50
N ILE A 15 2.39 -0.27 -9.44
CA ILE A 15 1.59 0.05 -8.24
C ILE A 15 0.50 1.06 -8.58
N LEU A 16 0.83 2.08 -9.37
CA LEU A 16 -0.15 3.07 -9.81
C LEU A 16 -1.26 2.43 -10.64
N ASP A 17 -0.92 1.60 -11.63
CA ASP A 17 -1.89 0.89 -12.48
C ASP A 17 -2.81 0.00 -11.63
N TYR A 18 -2.24 -0.82 -10.75
CA TYR A 18 -3.00 -1.72 -9.89
C TYR A 18 -3.90 -0.98 -8.90
N ALA A 19 -3.34 -0.04 -8.13
CA ALA A 19 -4.08 0.65 -7.08
C ALA A 19 -5.18 1.56 -7.63
N SER A 20 -4.97 2.16 -8.82
CA SER A 20 -5.99 2.99 -9.48
C SER A 20 -7.19 2.17 -9.97
N GLY A 21 -7.02 0.86 -10.16
CA GLY A 21 -8.11 -0.06 -10.50
C GLY A 21 -8.95 -0.50 -9.30
N LEU A 22 -8.57 -0.17 -8.07
CA LEU A 22 -9.30 -0.54 -6.86
C LEU A 22 -10.47 0.43 -6.59
N PRO A 23 -11.66 -0.06 -6.19
CA PRO A 23 -12.82 0.79 -5.97
C PRO A 23 -12.58 1.91 -4.96
N GLY A 24 -13.03 3.12 -5.32
CA GLY A 24 -12.93 4.32 -4.50
C GLY A 24 -11.51 4.73 -4.10
N VAL A 25 -10.49 4.37 -4.89
CA VAL A 25 -9.12 4.86 -4.71
C VAL A 25 -8.92 6.23 -5.35
N THR A 26 -8.15 7.06 -4.68
CA THR A 26 -7.60 8.32 -5.20
C THR A 26 -6.12 8.40 -4.87
N GLN A 27 -5.35 9.07 -5.72
CA GLN A 27 -3.93 9.28 -5.57
C GLN A 27 -3.56 10.76 -5.62
N GLY A 28 -2.44 11.13 -5.00
CA GLY A 28 -1.89 12.48 -5.10
C GLY A 28 -0.63 12.68 -4.28
N PHE A 29 -0.16 13.92 -4.28
CA PHE A 29 1.12 14.35 -3.72
C PHE A 29 0.88 15.36 -2.58
N PRO A 30 0.33 14.95 -1.42
CA PRO A 30 -0.13 15.87 -0.39
C PRO A 30 1.00 16.46 0.47
N PHE A 31 2.24 15.98 0.31
CA PHE A 31 3.37 16.37 1.15
C PHE A 31 4.44 17.14 0.36
N ASP A 32 4.80 16.62 -0.81
CA ASP A 32 5.82 17.14 -1.73
C ASP A 32 5.57 16.56 -3.13
N GLU A 33 6.41 16.91 -4.10
CA GLU A 33 6.24 16.53 -5.52
C GLU A 33 6.58 15.05 -5.83
N SER A 34 7.17 14.30 -4.89
CA SER A 34 7.66 12.94 -5.13
C SER A 34 7.02 11.86 -4.26
N THR A 35 6.31 12.21 -3.18
CA THR A 35 5.62 11.29 -2.30
C THR A 35 4.19 11.05 -2.76
N LEU A 36 4.00 9.98 -3.53
CA LEU A 36 2.68 9.54 -3.98
C LEU A 36 1.95 8.84 -2.83
N VAL A 37 0.73 9.27 -2.57
CA VAL A 37 -0.14 8.74 -1.52
C VAL A 37 -1.43 8.21 -2.14
N PHE A 38 -1.78 6.97 -1.81
CA PHE A 38 -3.07 6.37 -2.15
C PHE A 38 -4.02 6.40 -0.96
N LYS A 39 -5.27 6.80 -1.23
CA LYS A 39 -6.36 6.84 -0.26
C LYS A 39 -7.57 6.11 -0.78
N VAL A 40 -8.31 5.46 0.11
CA VAL A 40 -9.62 4.85 -0.18
C VAL A 40 -10.72 5.58 0.58
N GLY A 41 -11.86 5.80 -0.08
CA GLY A 41 -13.06 6.43 0.50
C GLY A 41 -13.68 7.48 -0.42
N THR A 42 -14.78 8.08 0.03
CA THR A 42 -15.47 9.17 -0.68
C THR A 42 -15.22 10.50 0.02
N ASP A 43 -15.19 11.59 -0.76
CA ASP A 43 -15.16 12.97 -0.27
C ASP A 43 -14.13 13.24 0.85
N ASP A 44 -14.60 13.71 2.01
CA ASP A 44 -13.80 14.04 3.20
C ASP A 44 -13.48 12.80 4.07
N LYS A 45 -13.97 11.60 3.71
CA LYS A 45 -13.77 10.35 4.47
C LYS A 45 -12.66 9.46 3.92
N ARG A 46 -11.81 10.00 3.03
CA ARG A 46 -10.67 9.28 2.47
C ARG A 46 -9.59 9.02 3.51
N LYS A 47 -9.12 7.77 3.57
CA LYS A 47 -8.03 7.34 4.46
C LYS A 47 -6.88 6.74 3.65
N MET A 48 -5.65 7.05 4.04
CA MET A 48 -4.44 6.52 3.38
C MET A 48 -4.28 5.02 3.64
N PHE A 49 -3.87 4.29 2.62
CA PHE A 49 -3.48 2.88 2.73
C PHE A 49 -2.10 2.59 2.14
N ALA A 50 -1.58 3.42 1.24
CA ALA A 50 -0.24 3.27 0.72
C ALA A 50 0.44 4.62 0.48
N LEU A 51 1.75 4.68 0.65
CA LEU A 51 2.57 5.77 0.14
C LEU A 51 3.97 5.30 -0.25
N LEU A 52 4.53 5.92 -1.27
CA LEU A 52 5.85 5.63 -1.83
C LEU A 52 6.47 6.92 -2.38
N ASN A 53 7.80 6.94 -2.47
CA ASN A 53 8.49 7.97 -3.24
C ASN A 53 8.63 7.49 -4.70
N VAL A 54 8.18 8.28 -5.67
CA VAL A 54 8.19 7.88 -7.10
C VAL A 54 9.52 8.12 -7.80
N GLU A 55 10.42 8.92 -7.23
CA GLU A 55 11.74 9.19 -7.79
C GLU A 55 12.77 8.15 -7.33
N ASP A 56 12.76 7.81 -6.03
CA ASP A 56 13.76 6.95 -5.39
C ASP A 56 13.27 5.50 -5.19
N PHE A 57 11.95 5.27 -5.19
CA PHE A 57 11.27 3.97 -5.08
C PHE A 57 11.98 2.92 -4.17
N LYS A 58 12.34 3.30 -2.95
CA LYS A 58 13.04 2.37 -2.03
C LYS A 58 12.12 1.41 -1.28
N PHE A 59 10.95 1.90 -0.90
CA PHE A 59 9.98 1.15 -0.12
C PHE A 59 8.58 1.73 -0.31
N VAL A 60 7.58 0.95 0.10
CA VAL A 60 6.19 1.39 0.19
C VAL A 60 5.73 1.23 1.64
N ASN A 61 5.18 2.29 2.21
CA ASN A 61 4.52 2.19 3.50
C ASN A 61 3.11 1.64 3.32
N LEU A 62 2.82 0.50 3.96
CA LEU A 62 1.54 -0.20 3.89
C LEU A 62 0.94 -0.40 5.29
N LYS A 63 -0.37 -0.26 5.42
CA LYS A 63 -1.10 -0.66 6.62
C LYS A 63 -1.05 -2.17 6.75
N CYS A 64 -1.00 -2.64 7.99
CA CYS A 64 -1.08 -4.05 8.30
C CYS A 64 -1.69 -4.23 9.69
N ASP A 65 -2.30 -5.38 9.91
CA ASP A 65 -2.68 -5.82 11.23
C ASP A 65 -1.44 -5.88 12.17
N PRO A 66 -1.54 -5.47 13.45
CA PRO A 66 -0.41 -5.46 14.36
C PRO A 66 0.25 -6.83 14.58
N GLU A 67 -0.54 -7.91 14.69
CA GLU A 67 0.00 -9.26 14.92
C GLU A 67 0.75 -9.73 13.67
N ARG A 68 0.11 -9.60 12.51
CA ARG A 68 0.74 -9.91 11.21
C ARG A 68 1.99 -9.07 10.95
N SER A 69 2.02 -7.82 11.41
CA SER A 69 3.20 -6.96 11.26
C SER A 69 4.43 -7.49 12.00
N VAL A 70 4.24 -8.11 13.17
CA VAL A 70 5.34 -8.70 13.93
C VAL A 70 5.87 -9.94 13.22
N GLU A 71 4.96 -10.80 12.74
CA GLU A 71 5.31 -12.01 11.99
C GLU A 71 6.11 -11.68 10.72
N LEU A 72 5.60 -10.77 9.89
CA LEU A 72 6.25 -10.38 8.63
C LEU A 72 7.66 -9.80 8.82
N ARG A 73 7.88 -9.04 9.91
CA ARG A 73 9.20 -8.49 10.25
C ARG A 73 10.19 -9.55 10.72
N GLY A 74 9.70 -10.70 11.19
CA GLY A 74 10.52 -11.86 11.53
C GLY A 74 10.78 -12.77 10.33
N GLU A 75 9.91 -12.73 9.31
CA GLU A 75 10.02 -13.56 8.10
C GLU A 75 10.86 -12.91 6.99
N PHE A 76 10.75 -11.59 6.80
CA PHE A 76 11.39 -10.87 5.71
C PHE A 76 12.26 -9.71 6.20
N GLU A 77 13.49 -9.63 5.73
CA GLU A 77 14.36 -8.48 5.97
C GLU A 77 13.81 -7.19 5.32
N GLY A 78 13.07 -7.31 4.22
CA GLY A 78 12.46 -6.20 3.52
C GLY A 78 11.21 -5.63 4.21
N VAL A 79 10.72 -6.23 5.30
CA VAL A 79 9.61 -5.67 6.09
C VAL A 79 10.19 -5.01 7.34
N LYS A 80 10.19 -3.68 7.37
CA LYS A 80 10.72 -2.89 8.48
C LYS A 80 9.61 -2.10 9.20
N PRO A 81 9.80 -1.74 10.49
CA PRO A 81 8.93 -0.79 11.16
C PRO A 81 8.80 0.51 10.36
N ALA A 82 7.59 0.96 10.09
CA ALA A 82 7.38 2.02 9.10
C ALA A 82 8.08 3.35 9.43
N TRP A 83 8.74 3.90 8.41
CA TRP A 83 9.31 5.25 8.43
C TRP A 83 8.19 6.29 8.49
N HIS A 84 8.32 7.28 9.39
CA HIS A 84 7.37 8.38 9.63
C HIS A 84 5.90 8.00 9.93
N MET A 85 5.60 6.71 10.11
CA MET A 85 4.24 6.24 10.41
C MET A 85 4.15 5.58 11.80
N ASN A 86 2.93 5.30 12.25
CA ASN A 86 2.70 4.50 13.45
C ASN A 86 3.13 3.05 13.19
N LYS A 87 4.26 2.66 13.78
CA LYS A 87 4.93 1.36 13.61
C LYS A 87 4.13 0.17 14.15
N THR A 88 3.06 0.38 14.88
CA THR A 88 2.15 -0.71 15.29
C THR A 88 1.26 -1.13 14.13
N HIS A 89 0.89 -0.20 13.23
CA HIS A 89 -0.10 -0.43 12.17
C HIS A 89 0.45 -0.34 10.76
N TRP A 90 1.72 0.02 10.62
CA TRP A 90 2.36 0.27 9.33
C TRP A 90 3.72 -0.41 9.26
N ASN A 91 4.04 -0.92 8.07
CA ASN A 91 5.36 -1.41 7.69
C ASN A 91 5.90 -0.62 6.50
N SER A 92 7.21 -0.39 6.46
CA SER A 92 7.92 -0.06 5.22
C SER A 92 8.30 -1.38 4.56
N VAL A 93 7.77 -1.63 3.37
CA VAL A 93 7.96 -2.87 2.62
C VAL A 93 8.86 -2.59 1.42
N LEU A 94 10.00 -3.28 1.39
CA LEU A 94 11.02 -3.22 0.34
C LEU A 94 10.86 -4.47 -0.53
N PRO A 95 10.27 -4.38 -1.73
CA PRO A 95 10.10 -5.53 -2.62
C PRO A 95 11.44 -6.01 -3.20
N ASP A 96 11.48 -7.25 -3.68
CA ASP A 96 12.54 -7.73 -4.57
C ASP A 96 12.63 -6.84 -5.83
N PRO A 97 13.83 -6.50 -6.32
CA PRO A 97 15.15 -6.93 -5.87
C PRO A 97 15.81 -6.01 -4.82
N ILE A 98 15.08 -5.04 -4.24
CA ILE A 98 15.61 -4.12 -3.23
C ILE A 98 15.91 -4.86 -1.93
N ALA A 99 15.05 -5.82 -1.56
CA ALA A 99 15.25 -6.75 -0.45
C ALA A 99 14.64 -8.11 -0.80
N ASP A 100 14.14 -8.85 0.19
CA ASP A 100 13.72 -10.25 0.07
C ASP A 100 12.20 -10.47 0.03
N VAL A 101 11.38 -9.41 -0.08
CA VAL A 101 9.92 -9.54 -0.17
C VAL A 101 9.51 -9.90 -1.60
N PRO A 102 9.02 -11.12 -1.87
CA PRO A 102 8.67 -11.52 -3.23
C PRO A 102 7.49 -10.70 -3.77
N ALA A 103 7.46 -10.44 -5.08
CA ALA A 103 6.42 -9.64 -5.73
C ALA A 103 5.00 -10.07 -5.33
N LYS A 104 4.73 -11.39 -5.34
CA LYS A 104 3.43 -11.93 -4.90
C LYS A 104 3.06 -11.50 -3.48
N VAL A 105 3.99 -11.61 -2.53
CA VAL A 105 3.76 -11.20 -1.13
C VAL A 105 3.54 -9.71 -1.05
N PHE A 106 4.32 -8.90 -1.77
CA PHE A 106 4.12 -7.46 -1.83
C PHE A 106 2.70 -7.09 -2.28
N TRP A 107 2.20 -7.69 -3.37
CA TRP A 107 0.86 -7.42 -3.89
C TRP A 107 -0.24 -7.85 -2.92
N GLU A 108 -0.06 -8.99 -2.24
CA GLU A 108 -0.96 -9.43 -1.15
C GLU A 108 -0.98 -8.44 0.02
N LEU A 109 0.17 -7.86 0.39
CA LEU A 109 0.27 -6.85 1.44
C LEU A 109 -0.36 -5.52 1.02
N LEU A 110 -0.20 -5.10 -0.23
CA LEU A 110 -0.81 -3.89 -0.75
C LEU A 110 -2.34 -4.01 -0.77
N LEU A 111 -2.87 -5.14 -1.26
CA LEU A 111 -4.30 -5.42 -1.23
C LEU A 111 -4.82 -5.48 0.22
N HIS A 112 -4.13 -6.20 1.10
CA HIS A 112 -4.49 -6.26 2.52
C HIS A 112 -4.55 -4.87 3.17
N SER A 113 -3.58 -4.01 2.85
CA SER A 113 -3.56 -2.62 3.32
C SER A 113 -4.80 -1.85 2.88
N TYR A 114 -5.14 -1.95 1.58
CA TYR A 114 -6.36 -1.35 1.03
C TYR A 114 -7.61 -1.87 1.75
N GLU A 115 -7.76 -3.19 1.90
CA GLU A 115 -8.93 -3.81 2.51
C GLU A 115 -9.10 -3.43 3.98
N LEU A 116 -8.01 -3.43 4.75
CA LEU A 116 -8.02 -3.04 6.16
C LEU A 116 -8.51 -1.59 6.32
N VAL A 117 -8.03 -0.69 5.46
CA VAL A 117 -8.45 0.72 5.52
C VAL A 117 -9.87 0.89 5.01
N ARG A 118 -10.24 0.24 3.90
CA ARG A 118 -11.60 0.20 3.35
C ARG A 118 -12.58 -0.25 4.41
N ASP A 119 -12.31 -1.35 5.11
CA ASP A 119 -13.23 -1.95 6.06
C ASP A 119 -13.42 -1.11 7.32
N SER A 120 -12.43 -0.29 7.66
CA SER A 120 -12.50 0.74 8.72
C SER A 120 -13.37 1.96 8.37
N LEU A 121 -13.88 2.05 7.14
CA LEU A 121 -14.78 3.13 6.72
C LEU A 121 -16.21 2.86 7.19
N PRO A 122 -17.02 3.93 7.45
CA PRO A 122 -18.44 3.78 7.72
C PRO A 122 -19.15 3.00 6.60
N VAL A 123 -20.15 2.20 6.96
CA VAL A 123 -20.92 1.38 6.00
C VAL A 123 -21.41 2.19 4.80
N LYS A 124 -21.96 3.40 5.06
CA LYS A 124 -22.42 4.31 4.01
C LYS A 124 -21.32 4.71 3.01
N VAL A 125 -20.08 4.87 3.46
CA VAL A 125 -18.95 5.20 2.58
C VAL A 125 -18.59 3.97 1.74
N LYS A 126 -18.50 2.79 2.36
CA LYS A 126 -18.17 1.53 1.68
C LYS A 126 -19.16 1.19 0.56
N SER A 127 -20.45 1.41 0.81
CA SER A 127 -21.51 1.16 -0.19
C SER A 127 -21.46 2.10 -1.40
N ASN A 128 -20.69 3.19 -1.33
CA ASN A 128 -20.57 4.19 -2.40
C ASN A 128 -19.17 4.18 -3.05
N LEU A 129 -18.35 3.15 -2.80
CA LEU A 129 -17.10 2.98 -3.53
C LEU A 129 -17.44 2.47 -4.92
N SER A 130 -17.24 3.32 -5.94
CA SER A 130 -17.32 2.96 -7.35
C SER A 130 -16.05 2.30 -7.82
#